data_AF-A0A2A5RP92-F1
#
_entry.id   AF-A0A2A5RP92-F1
#
_cell.length_a   1.000
_cell.length_b   1.000
_cell.length_c   1.000
_cell.angle_alpha   90.00
_cell.angle_beta   90.00
_cell.angle_gamma   90.00
#
_symmetry.space_group_name_H-M   'P 1'
#
loop_
_entity.id
_entity.type
_entity.pdbx_description
1 polymer ?
#
loop_
_entity_poly.entity_id
_entity_poly.type
_entity_poly.pdbx_seq_one_letter_code
_entity_poly.pdbx_strand_id
1 'polypeptide(L)'
;MLKKFVKLIVLVLIVLAGFYVYRIHENVKHVMTYKSAVEASLKKQGLQGDTNLALAIIYTETKGKSTDIMQSSESLTGQKDTIGTESESIQQGLLNLTKVLQYAADKNVDVWAGVQAYNYGKNYIDYIAENGGKNTLTLSKSYSRDVVAPSLGNSTGATYYHITLDSLWYNQGKLYVNGGNMFYAREVRMNMYLLRYLNW
;
A
#
# COMPACT_ATOMS: atom_id res chain seq x y z
N MET A 1 -44.63 10.01 6.78
CA MET A 1 -43.37 10.68 7.19
C MET A 1 -42.14 9.81 6.96
N LEU A 2 -42.15 8.53 7.34
CA LEU A 2 -41.04 7.58 7.11
C LEU A 2 -40.51 7.51 5.66
N LYS A 3 -41.38 7.45 4.64
CA LYS A 3 -40.96 7.41 3.23
C LYS A 3 -40.18 8.65 2.78
N LYS A 4 -40.50 9.84 3.30
CA LYS A 4 -39.77 11.08 2.99
C LYS A 4 -38.40 11.09 3.68
N PHE A 5 -38.34 10.59 4.92
CA PHE A 5 -37.10 10.43 5.68
C PHE A 5 -36.15 9.42 5.03
N VAL A 6 -36.66 8.26 4.59
CA VAL A 6 -35.86 7.26 3.85
C VAL A 6 -35.31 7.85 2.56
N LYS A 7 -36.11 8.59 1.78
CA LYS A 7 -35.64 9.26 0.56
C LYS A 7 -34.52 10.27 0.85
N LEU A 8 -34.62 11.02 1.95
CA LEU A 8 -33.57 11.94 2.38
C LEU A 8 -32.28 11.20 2.74
N ILE A 9 -32.35 10.09 3.50
CA ILE A 9 -31.18 9.27 3.83
C ILE A 9 -30.50 8.75 2.55
N VAL A 10 -31.29 8.21 1.62
CA VAL A 10 -30.75 7.70 0.35
C VAL A 10 -30.06 8.82 -0.44
N LEU A 11 -30.67 10.01 -0.50
CA LEU A 11 -30.07 11.17 -1.16
C LEU A 11 -28.72 11.55 -0.50
N VAL A 12 -28.68 11.60 0.83
CA VAL A 12 -27.44 11.88 1.57
C VAL A 12 -26.37 10.84 1.27
N LEU A 13 -26.71 9.55 1.25
CA LEU A 13 -25.77 8.47 0.92
C LEU A 13 -25.24 8.59 -0.51
N ILE A 14 -26.09 8.95 -1.47
CA ILE A 14 -25.67 9.18 -2.87
C ILE A 14 -24.69 10.35 -2.96
N VAL A 15 -24.98 11.47 -2.27
CA VAL A 15 -24.09 12.64 -2.25
C VAL A 15 -22.75 12.29 -1.62
N LEU A 16 -22.74 11.57 -0.49
CA LEU A 16 -21.51 11.11 0.16
C LEU A 16 -20.71 10.15 -0.74
N ALA A 17 -21.38 9.23 -1.43
CA ALA A 17 -20.73 8.33 -2.38
C ALA A 17 -20.13 9.09 -3.57
N GLY A 18 -20.86 10.07 -4.12
CA GLY A 18 -20.37 10.93 -5.20
C GLY A 18 -19.15 11.74 -4.78
N PHE A 19 -19.18 12.34 -3.59
CA PHE A 19 -18.04 13.06 -3.02
C PHE A 19 -16.83 12.14 -2.79
N TYR A 20 -17.05 10.91 -2.31
CA TYR A 20 -15.99 9.93 -2.12
C TYR A 20 -15.34 9.51 -3.45
N VAL A 21 -16.14 9.24 -4.48
CA VAL A 21 -15.63 8.92 -5.83
C VAL A 21 -14.87 10.11 -6.42
N TYR A 22 -15.38 11.34 -6.28
CA TYR A 22 -14.69 12.54 -6.72
C TYR A 22 -13.31 12.68 -6.06
N ARG A 23 -13.23 12.47 -4.74
CA ARG A 23 -11.95 12.55 -4.02
C ARG A 23 -10.96 11.47 -4.50
N ILE A 24 -11.43 10.26 -4.77
CA ILE A 24 -10.58 9.20 -5.33
C ILE A 24 -10.08 9.61 -6.72
N HIS A 25 -10.97 10.11 -7.57
CA HIS A 25 -10.62 10.60 -8.90
C HIS A 25 -9.53 11.67 -8.83
N GLU A 26 -9.69 12.70 -7.99
CA GLU A 26 -8.67 13.74 -7.78
C GLU A 26 -7.31 13.16 -7.34
N ASN A 27 -7.30 12.20 -6.41
CA ASN A 27 -6.06 11.53 -6.01
C ASN A 27 -5.46 10.71 -7.16
N VAL A 28 -6.29 10.05 -7.98
CA VAL A 28 -5.84 9.30 -9.15
C VAL A 28 -5.19 10.25 -10.15
N LYS A 29 -5.84 11.36 -10.50
CA LYS A 29 -5.26 12.37 -11.40
C LYS A 29 -3.93 12.89 -10.88
N HIS A 30 -3.85 13.17 -9.58
CA HIS A 30 -2.61 13.62 -8.95
C HIS A 30 -1.48 12.59 -9.07
N VAL A 31 -1.74 11.33 -8.72
CA VAL A 31 -0.73 10.27 -8.81
C VAL A 31 -0.30 10.02 -10.25
N MET A 32 -1.22 10.10 -11.21
CA MET A 32 -0.92 9.89 -12.62
C MET A 32 0.04 10.94 -13.20
N THR A 33 0.23 12.10 -12.53
CA THR A 33 1.24 13.09 -12.93
C THR A 33 2.68 12.55 -12.80
N TYR A 34 2.92 11.59 -11.90
CA TYR A 34 4.24 10.97 -11.70
C TYR A 34 4.58 9.89 -12.73
N LYS A 35 3.66 9.52 -13.63
CA LYS A 35 3.87 8.42 -14.59
C LYS A 35 5.17 8.58 -15.39
N SER A 36 5.39 9.75 -15.99
CA SER A 36 6.59 10.02 -16.79
C SER A 36 7.87 9.98 -15.95
N ALA A 37 7.81 10.47 -14.70
CA ALA A 37 8.96 10.46 -13.79
C ALA A 37 9.33 9.02 -13.36
N VAL A 38 8.32 8.18 -13.10
CA VAL A 38 8.49 6.75 -12.80
C VAL A 38 9.12 6.02 -13.99
N GLU A 39 8.57 6.19 -15.20
CA GLU A 39 9.11 5.57 -16.43
C GLU A 39 10.55 6.00 -16.71
N ALA A 40 10.85 7.30 -16.56
CA ALA A 40 12.19 7.83 -16.72
C ALA A 40 13.15 7.26 -15.67
N SER A 41 12.71 7.12 -14.42
CA SER A 41 13.53 6.57 -13.33
C SER A 41 13.81 5.07 -13.51
N LEU A 42 12.80 4.27 -13.88
CA LEU A 42 12.98 2.85 -14.23
C LEU A 42 14.04 2.70 -15.34
N LYS A 43 13.92 3.49 -16.41
CA LYS A 43 14.88 3.49 -17.52
C LYS A 43 16.28 3.92 -17.08
N LYS A 44 16.39 5.02 -16.34
CA LYS A 44 17.67 5.57 -15.85
C LYS A 44 18.41 4.58 -14.95
N GLN A 45 17.68 3.83 -14.13
CA GLN A 45 18.24 2.83 -13.22
C GLN A 45 18.44 1.45 -13.87
N GLY A 46 17.98 1.25 -15.11
CA GLY A 46 18.03 -0.06 -15.77
C GLY A 46 17.16 -1.13 -15.10
N LEU A 47 16.12 -0.71 -14.38
CA LEU A 47 15.22 -1.62 -13.66
C LEU A 47 14.11 -2.11 -14.59
N GLN A 48 13.84 -3.41 -14.56
CA GLN A 48 12.61 -3.97 -15.13
C GLN A 48 11.50 -3.83 -14.08
N GLY A 49 10.42 -3.13 -14.40
CA GLY A 49 9.33 -2.88 -13.46
C GLY A 49 8.03 -2.46 -14.14
N ASP A 50 6.93 -2.65 -13.43
CA ASP A 50 5.59 -2.22 -13.86
C ASP A 50 5.30 -0.81 -13.34
N THR A 51 5.24 0.15 -14.26
CA THR A 51 4.89 1.56 -13.97
C THR A 51 3.55 1.67 -13.22
N ASN A 52 2.54 0.87 -13.57
CA ASN A 52 1.24 0.93 -12.91
C ASN A 52 1.31 0.42 -11.48
N LEU A 53 2.13 -0.61 -11.23
CA LEU A 53 2.38 -1.09 -9.87
C LEU A 53 3.09 -0.01 -9.04
N ALA A 54 4.12 0.64 -9.58
CA ALA A 54 4.83 1.72 -8.91
C ALA A 54 3.90 2.91 -8.60
N LEU A 55 3.04 3.31 -9.54
CA LEU A 55 2.03 4.35 -9.30
C LEU A 55 1.02 3.92 -8.23
N ALA A 56 0.63 2.64 -8.19
CA ALA A 56 -0.25 2.13 -7.15
C ALA A 56 0.44 2.14 -5.77
N ILE A 57 1.75 1.92 -5.69
CA ILE A 57 2.54 2.11 -4.47
C ILE A 57 2.51 3.58 -4.04
N ILE A 58 2.79 4.54 -4.94
CA ILE A 58 2.69 5.99 -4.64
C ILE A 58 1.29 6.35 -4.10
N TYR A 59 0.25 5.80 -4.73
CA TYR A 59 -1.13 6.01 -4.28
C TYR A 59 -1.34 5.44 -2.87
N THR A 60 -0.88 4.22 -2.60
CA THR A 60 -1.02 3.56 -1.30
C THR A 60 -0.30 4.35 -0.21
N GLU A 61 0.95 4.76 -0.45
CA GLU A 61 1.78 5.46 0.53
C GLU A 61 1.25 6.85 0.86
N THR A 62 1.16 7.73 -0.15
CA THR A 62 0.97 9.16 0.10
C THR A 62 -0.10 9.80 -0.76
N LYS A 63 -0.60 9.11 -1.80
CA LYS A 63 -1.48 9.71 -2.81
C LYS A 63 -0.77 10.88 -3.53
N GLY A 64 0.57 10.87 -3.50
CA GLY A 64 1.44 11.94 -3.99
C GLY A 64 1.55 13.17 -3.06
N LYS A 65 1.00 13.13 -1.84
CA LYS A 65 0.80 14.35 -1.02
C LYS A 65 1.90 14.60 0.02
N SER A 66 3.05 13.97 -0.13
CA SER A 66 4.24 14.14 0.71
C SER A 66 5.47 14.27 -0.18
N THR A 67 6.56 14.87 0.29
CA THR A 67 7.83 14.92 -0.44
C THR A 67 8.39 13.52 -0.69
N ASP A 68 8.36 12.65 0.32
CA ASP A 68 8.70 11.24 0.16
C ASP A 68 7.47 10.46 -0.33
N ILE A 69 7.11 10.67 -1.60
CA ILE A 69 5.86 10.17 -2.22
C ILE A 69 5.72 8.63 -2.18
N MET A 70 6.82 7.89 -2.18
CA MET A 70 6.87 6.42 -2.07
C MET A 70 7.20 5.93 -0.66
N GLN A 71 7.29 6.83 0.34
CA GLN A 71 7.67 6.53 1.73
C GLN A 71 8.87 5.58 1.82
N SER A 72 9.90 5.89 1.04
CA SER A 72 11.04 5.01 0.81
C SER A 72 12.23 5.32 1.72
N SER A 73 12.14 6.40 2.52
CA SER A 73 13.17 6.81 3.48
C SER A 73 13.59 5.68 4.43
N GLU A 74 12.64 4.96 5.01
CA GLU A 74 12.94 3.87 5.96
C GLU A 74 13.76 2.75 5.32
N SER A 75 13.56 2.48 4.02
CA SER A 75 14.35 1.48 3.28
C SER A 75 15.80 1.90 3.03
N LEU A 76 16.10 3.20 3.12
CA LEU A 76 17.41 3.78 2.87
C LEU A 76 18.16 4.08 4.16
N THR A 77 17.50 4.73 5.12
CA THR A 77 18.13 5.31 6.32
C THR A 77 17.63 4.69 7.62
N GLY A 78 16.58 3.86 7.57
CA GLY A 78 15.87 3.38 8.77
C GLY A 78 15.08 4.48 9.50
N GLN A 79 15.00 5.69 8.94
CA GLN A 79 14.26 6.82 9.49
C GLN A 79 13.22 7.33 8.48
N LYS A 80 12.06 7.74 8.99
CA LYS A 80 10.97 8.30 8.19
C LYS A 80 11.30 9.71 7.69
N ASP A 81 10.78 10.04 6.52
CA ASP A 81 10.77 11.40 5.95
C ASP A 81 12.16 12.07 5.88
N THR A 82 13.20 11.29 5.57
CA THR A 82 14.57 11.79 5.38
C THR A 82 14.88 12.17 3.94
N ILE A 83 14.10 11.65 2.99
CA ILE A 83 14.20 12.00 1.57
C ILE A 83 13.60 13.39 1.31
N GLY A 84 14.41 14.28 0.73
CA GLY A 84 14.07 15.69 0.54
C GLY A 84 13.42 16.03 -0.81
N THR A 85 13.36 15.07 -1.74
CA THR A 85 12.76 15.29 -3.06
C THR A 85 11.92 14.11 -3.55
N GLU A 86 10.89 14.41 -4.35
CA GLU A 86 10.06 13.39 -4.99
C GLU A 86 10.87 12.48 -5.93
N SER A 87 11.87 13.05 -6.61
CA SER A 87 12.76 12.30 -7.52
C SER A 87 13.59 11.25 -6.79
N GLU A 88 14.17 11.61 -5.63
CA GLU A 88 14.88 10.66 -4.78
C GLU A 88 13.93 9.60 -4.22
N SER A 89 12.71 9.98 -3.84
CA SER A 89 11.69 9.05 -3.36
C SER A 89 11.31 8.03 -4.43
N ILE A 90 11.10 8.46 -5.67
CA ILE A 90 10.85 7.58 -6.81
C ILE A 90 12.05 6.67 -7.05
N GLN A 91 13.27 7.23 -7.06
CA GLN A 91 14.47 6.46 -7.33
C GLN A 91 14.65 5.33 -6.31
N GLN A 92 14.62 5.66 -5.01
CA GLN A 92 14.81 4.71 -3.93
C GLN A 92 13.64 3.74 -3.81
N GLY A 93 12.40 4.22 -3.93
CA GLY A 93 11.20 3.39 -3.89
C GLY A 93 11.19 2.33 -5.00
N LEU A 94 11.53 2.70 -6.23
CA LEU A 94 11.64 1.74 -7.34
C LEU A 94 12.77 0.72 -7.13
N LEU A 95 13.90 1.14 -6.58
CA LEU A 95 15.00 0.25 -6.24
C LEU A 95 14.58 -0.77 -5.19
N ASN A 96 13.92 -0.33 -4.11
CA ASN A 96 13.42 -1.20 -3.06
C ASN A 96 12.35 -2.16 -3.59
N LEU A 97 11.37 -1.65 -4.35
CA LEU A 97 10.31 -2.46 -4.96
C LEU A 97 10.89 -3.55 -5.87
N THR A 98 11.85 -3.19 -6.73
CA THR A 98 12.48 -4.17 -7.63
C THR A 98 13.21 -5.25 -6.84
N LYS A 99 13.95 -4.88 -5.78
CA LYS A 99 14.66 -5.84 -4.92
C LYS A 99 13.72 -6.86 -4.26
N VAL A 100 12.59 -6.40 -3.70
CA VAL A 100 11.65 -7.32 -3.04
C VAL A 100 10.89 -8.20 -4.04
N LEU A 101 10.58 -7.69 -5.24
CA LEU A 101 9.96 -8.50 -6.31
C LEU A 101 10.91 -9.56 -6.87
N GLN A 102 12.17 -9.19 -7.11
CA GLN A 102 13.21 -10.15 -7.52
C GLN A 102 13.40 -11.23 -6.45
N TYR A 103 13.53 -10.85 -5.18
CA TYR A 103 13.70 -11.82 -4.11
C TYR A 103 12.49 -12.77 -3.96
N ALA A 104 11.27 -12.26 -4.18
CA ALA A 104 10.07 -13.10 -4.21
C ALA A 104 10.11 -14.13 -5.36
N ALA A 105 10.55 -13.70 -6.54
CA ALA A 105 10.74 -14.60 -7.69
C ALA A 105 11.81 -15.66 -7.41
N ASP A 106 12.96 -15.27 -6.85
CA ASP A 106 14.06 -16.18 -6.50
C ASP A 106 13.64 -17.23 -5.45
N LYS A 107 12.76 -16.83 -4.52
CA LYS A 107 12.18 -17.71 -3.50
C LYS A 107 10.98 -18.52 -3.99
N ASN A 108 10.61 -18.35 -5.26
CA ASN A 108 9.47 -19.01 -5.90
C ASN A 108 8.15 -18.83 -5.12
N VAL A 109 7.94 -17.62 -4.59
CA VAL A 109 6.69 -17.21 -3.96
C VAL A 109 5.92 -16.27 -4.88
N ASP A 110 4.63 -16.09 -4.63
CA ASP A 110 3.83 -15.20 -5.47
C ASP A 110 4.27 -13.73 -5.37
N VAL A 111 4.05 -12.99 -6.45
CA VAL A 111 4.44 -11.58 -6.58
C VAL A 111 3.89 -10.69 -5.46
N TRP A 112 2.73 -11.02 -4.88
CA TRP A 112 2.12 -10.21 -3.83
C TRP A 112 2.81 -10.37 -2.48
N ALA A 113 3.60 -11.42 -2.27
CA ALA A 113 4.54 -11.50 -1.15
C ALA A 113 5.61 -10.41 -1.28
N GLY A 114 6.14 -10.19 -2.49
CA GLY A 114 7.07 -9.09 -2.79
C GLY A 114 6.44 -7.71 -2.58
N VAL A 115 5.20 -7.52 -3.05
CA VAL A 115 4.46 -6.25 -2.81
C VAL A 115 4.22 -6.02 -1.32
N GLN A 116 3.80 -7.04 -0.56
CA GLN A 116 3.60 -6.91 0.89
C GLN A 116 4.94 -6.66 1.62
N ALA A 117 6.03 -7.23 1.14
CA ALA A 117 7.37 -7.01 1.67
C ALA A 117 7.90 -5.58 1.45
N TYR A 118 7.30 -4.79 0.55
CA TYR A 118 7.57 -3.35 0.51
C TYR A 118 7.19 -2.68 1.83
N ASN A 119 6.09 -3.12 2.47
CA ASN A 119 5.62 -2.62 3.75
C ASN A 119 6.26 -3.32 4.96
N TYR A 120 6.50 -4.64 4.87
CA TYR A 120 7.01 -5.46 5.98
C TYR A 120 8.52 -5.69 5.98
N GLY A 121 9.20 -5.29 4.92
CA GLY A 121 10.58 -5.66 4.67
C GLY A 121 10.73 -7.07 4.09
N LYS A 122 11.92 -7.29 3.55
CA LYS A 122 12.31 -8.49 2.77
C LYS A 122 12.03 -9.81 3.48
N ASN A 123 12.22 -9.89 4.80
CA ASN A 123 12.07 -11.14 5.57
C ASN A 123 10.66 -11.74 5.51
N TYR A 124 9.64 -10.94 5.16
CA TYR A 124 8.30 -11.47 4.92
C TYR A 124 8.26 -12.49 3.78
N ILE A 125 9.13 -12.36 2.78
CA ILE A 125 9.22 -13.29 1.64
C ILE A 125 9.70 -14.67 2.11
N ASP A 126 10.69 -14.71 3.01
CA ASP A 126 11.17 -15.96 3.61
C ASP A 126 10.06 -16.64 4.41
N TYR A 127 9.33 -15.86 5.23
CA TYR A 127 8.16 -16.35 5.95
C TYR A 127 7.10 -16.94 5.01
N ILE A 128 6.80 -16.30 3.87
CA ILE A 128 5.84 -16.84 2.90
C ILE A 128 6.36 -18.11 2.23
N ALA A 129 7.66 -18.19 1.91
CA ALA A 129 8.26 -19.39 1.33
C ALA A 129 8.10 -20.62 2.24
N GLU A 130 8.26 -20.42 3.55
CA GLU A 130 8.07 -21.45 4.57
C GLU A 130 6.59 -21.80 4.84
N ASN A 131 5.66 -20.94 4.40
CA ASN A 131 4.23 -21.06 4.68
C ASN A 131 3.38 -21.24 3.40
N GLY A 132 3.90 -22.01 2.44
CA GLY A 132 3.16 -22.45 1.25
C GLY A 132 3.27 -21.53 0.04
N GLY A 133 4.19 -20.55 0.06
CA GLY A 133 4.60 -19.76 -1.09
C GLY A 133 3.55 -18.77 -1.61
N LYS A 134 2.46 -18.56 -0.88
CA LYS A 134 1.37 -17.64 -1.27
C LYS A 134 1.03 -16.66 -0.15
N ASN A 135 1.08 -15.38 -0.46
CA ASN A 135 0.62 -14.28 0.36
C ASN A 135 -0.90 -14.39 0.58
N THR A 136 -1.30 -14.46 1.84
CA THR A 136 -2.70 -14.43 2.26
C THR A 136 -2.89 -13.43 3.39
N LEU A 137 -4.11 -12.91 3.56
CA LEU A 137 -4.40 -12.01 4.68
C LEU A 137 -4.15 -12.67 6.04
N THR A 138 -4.36 -13.99 6.14
CA THR A 138 -4.11 -14.74 7.37
C THR A 138 -2.63 -14.76 7.72
N LEU A 139 -1.77 -15.05 6.73
CA LEU A 139 -0.31 -15.03 6.91
C LEU A 139 0.21 -13.61 7.18
N SER A 140 -0.27 -12.62 6.44
CA SER A 140 0.07 -11.21 6.63
C SER A 140 -0.28 -10.73 8.05
N LYS A 141 -1.48 -11.07 8.54
CA LYS A 141 -1.93 -10.75 9.90
C LYS A 141 -1.08 -11.44 10.97
N SER A 142 -0.75 -12.72 10.80
CA SER A 142 0.11 -13.45 11.73
C SER A 142 1.50 -12.83 11.79
N TYR A 143 2.11 -12.54 10.64
CA TYR A 143 3.43 -11.91 10.58
C TYR A 143 3.45 -10.50 11.20
N SER A 144 2.40 -9.71 10.95
CA SER A 144 2.18 -8.42 11.62
C SER A 144 2.23 -8.52 13.14
N ARG A 145 1.50 -9.51 13.69
CA ARG A 145 1.34 -9.74 15.13
C ARG A 145 2.61 -10.33 15.77
N ASP A 146 3.21 -11.31 15.12
CA ASP A 146 4.21 -12.19 15.75
C ASP A 146 5.65 -11.72 15.47
N VAL A 147 5.85 -10.95 14.40
CA VAL A 147 7.19 -10.54 13.95
C VAL A 147 7.31 -9.02 13.94
N VAL A 148 6.50 -8.32 13.13
CA VAL A 148 6.67 -6.89 12.89
C VAL A 148 6.40 -6.08 14.17
N ALA A 149 5.22 -6.25 14.76
CA ALA A 149 4.83 -5.52 15.98
C ALA A 149 5.83 -5.71 17.13
N PRO A 150 6.24 -6.94 17.52
CA PRO A 150 7.24 -7.15 18.56
C PRO A 150 8.60 -6.55 18.22
N SER A 151 9.06 -6.67 16.96
CA SER A 151 10.36 -6.11 16.53
C SER A 151 10.45 -4.59 16.67
N LEU A 152 9.30 -3.92 16.66
CA LEU A 152 9.15 -2.48 16.80
C LEU A 152 8.55 -2.07 18.15
N GLY A 153 8.63 -2.94 19.17
CA GLY A 153 8.31 -2.63 20.56
C GLY A 153 6.86 -2.86 21.00
N ASN A 154 6.00 -3.44 20.17
CA ASN A 154 4.65 -3.86 20.55
C ASN A 154 4.61 -5.37 20.84
N SER A 155 5.06 -5.76 22.03
CA SER A 155 5.00 -7.16 22.50
C SER A 155 3.66 -7.54 23.15
N THR A 156 2.76 -6.59 23.40
CA THR A 156 1.47 -6.81 24.06
C THR A 156 0.34 -7.14 23.09
N GLY A 157 0.57 -6.98 21.78
CA GLY A 157 -0.47 -7.11 20.76
C GLY A 157 -1.44 -5.92 20.75
N ALA A 158 -1.00 -4.75 21.20
CA ALA A 158 -1.80 -3.54 21.18
C ALA A 158 -2.29 -3.22 19.76
N THR A 159 -3.54 -2.75 19.66
CA THR A 159 -4.19 -2.43 18.38
C THR A 159 -4.76 -1.03 18.37
N TYR A 160 -4.89 -0.43 17.19
CA TYR A 160 -5.59 0.83 16.97
C TYR A 160 -6.65 0.68 15.86
N TYR A 161 -7.65 1.55 15.86
CA TYR A 161 -8.67 1.55 14.81
C TYR A 161 -8.10 2.15 13.53
N HIS A 162 -8.12 1.34 12.47
CA HIS A 162 -7.84 1.74 11.10
C HIS A 162 -9.08 1.38 10.28
N ILE A 163 -10.06 2.29 10.22
CA ILE A 163 -11.39 1.99 9.65
C ILE A 163 -11.35 2.11 8.13
N THR A 164 -11.11 0.98 7.46
CA THR A 164 -11.29 0.79 6.02
C THR A 164 -12.34 -0.29 5.80
N LEU A 165 -12.89 -0.41 4.59
CA LEU A 165 -13.83 -1.49 4.29
C LEU A 165 -13.20 -2.85 4.59
N ASP A 166 -11.98 -3.09 4.11
CA ASP A 166 -11.27 -4.36 4.31
C ASP A 166 -11.01 -4.67 5.80
N SER A 167 -10.60 -3.67 6.58
CA SER A 167 -10.33 -3.90 8.00
C SER A 167 -11.60 -4.17 8.81
N LEU A 168 -12.72 -3.50 8.50
CA LEU A 168 -14.01 -3.72 9.16
C LEU A 168 -14.48 -5.18 8.99
N TRP A 169 -14.38 -5.71 7.78
CA TRP A 169 -14.81 -7.09 7.48
C TRP A 169 -13.85 -8.14 8.02
N TYR A 170 -12.54 -7.91 7.98
CA TYR A 170 -11.54 -8.94 8.26
C TYR A 170 -10.98 -8.92 9.69
N ASN A 171 -10.85 -7.74 10.30
CA ASN A 171 -10.20 -7.59 11.60
C ASN A 171 -10.89 -6.58 12.53
N GLN A 172 -12.23 -6.48 12.44
CA GLN A 172 -13.04 -5.59 13.29
C GLN A 172 -12.56 -4.12 13.25
N GLY A 173 -11.99 -3.69 12.13
CA GLY A 173 -11.50 -2.33 11.93
C GLY A 173 -10.15 -2.03 12.55
N LYS A 174 -9.33 -3.05 12.91
CA LYS A 174 -8.09 -2.85 13.69
C LYS A 174 -6.82 -3.26 12.95
N LEU A 175 -5.72 -2.58 13.26
CA LEU A 175 -4.35 -2.99 12.96
C LEU A 175 -3.53 -3.08 14.26
N TYR A 176 -2.43 -3.83 14.23
CA TYR A 176 -1.47 -3.85 15.34
C TYR A 176 -0.65 -2.57 15.34
N VAL A 177 -0.51 -1.94 16.52
CA VAL A 177 0.44 -0.84 16.70
C VAL A 177 1.83 -1.34 16.32
N ASN A 178 2.58 -0.57 15.55
CA ASN A 178 3.90 -0.94 15.03
C ASN A 178 3.93 -2.26 14.22
N GLY A 179 2.79 -2.76 13.72
CA GLY A 179 2.70 -4.02 12.98
C GLY A 179 2.69 -3.86 11.46
N GLY A 180 2.98 -2.67 10.94
CA GLY A 180 2.76 -2.29 9.54
C GLY A 180 1.28 -2.46 9.11
N ASN A 181 1.04 -2.63 7.80
CA ASN A 181 -0.30 -2.77 7.24
C ASN A 181 -0.53 -4.17 6.63
N MET A 182 -1.32 -4.99 7.32
CA MET A 182 -1.63 -6.36 6.86
C MET A 182 -2.45 -6.42 5.57
N PHE A 183 -3.07 -5.32 5.16
CA PHE A 183 -3.86 -5.22 3.93
C PHE A 183 -3.06 -4.64 2.77
N TYR A 184 -1.79 -4.29 2.94
CA TYR A 184 -1.01 -3.50 1.98
C TYR A 184 -1.06 -4.03 0.55
N ALA A 185 -0.76 -5.32 0.33
CA ALA A 185 -0.81 -5.91 -1.01
C ALA A 185 -2.21 -5.87 -1.64
N ARG A 186 -3.27 -5.99 -0.83
CA ARG A 186 -4.66 -5.90 -1.28
C ARG A 186 -5.03 -4.45 -1.62
N GLU A 187 -4.61 -3.49 -0.81
CA GLU A 187 -4.79 -2.06 -1.07
C GLU A 187 -4.07 -1.63 -2.35
N VAL A 188 -2.82 -2.04 -2.55
CA VAL A 188 -2.06 -1.78 -3.79
C VAL A 188 -2.80 -2.37 -4.99
N ARG A 189 -3.26 -3.62 -4.90
CA ARG A 189 -4.05 -4.25 -5.97
C ARG A 189 -5.33 -3.46 -6.29
N MET A 190 -6.03 -2.98 -5.27
CA MET A 190 -7.22 -2.15 -5.44
C MET A 190 -6.86 -0.81 -6.11
N ASN A 191 -5.77 -0.18 -5.68
CA ASN A 191 -5.30 1.08 -6.23
C ASN A 191 -4.89 0.96 -7.69
N MET A 192 -4.34 -0.18 -8.13
CA MET A 192 -4.14 -0.46 -9.56
C MET A 192 -5.45 -0.39 -10.35
N TYR A 193 -6.55 -0.94 -9.80
CA TYR A 193 -7.87 -0.81 -10.44
C TYR A 193 -8.39 0.62 -10.43
N LEU A 194 -8.21 1.36 -9.33
CA LEU A 194 -8.61 2.77 -9.25
C LEU A 194 -7.87 3.61 -10.29
N LEU A 195 -6.56 3.46 -10.40
CA LEU A 195 -5.74 4.17 -11.39
C LEU A 195 -6.18 3.84 -12.83
N ARG A 196 -6.58 2.60 -13.09
CA ARG A 196 -7.05 2.18 -14.42
C ARG A 196 -8.42 2.75 -14.77
N TYR A 197 -9.38 2.74 -13.83
CA TYR A 197 -10.78 3.01 -14.13
C TYR A 197 -11.27 4.40 -13.74
N LEU A 198 -10.55 5.11 -12.86
CA LEU A 198 -10.92 6.45 -12.41
C LEU A 198 -9.97 7.54 -12.92
N ASN A 199 -9.15 7.24 -13.93
CA ASN A 199 -8.29 8.22 -14.61
C ASN A 199 -8.96 8.86 -15.84
N TRP A 200 -10.29 8.95 -15.86
CA TRP A 200 -11.01 9.66 -16.91
C TRP A 200 -10.87 11.19 -16.82
#